data_AF-A0A7J4JKK8-F1
#
_entry.id   AF-A0A7J4JKK8-F1
#
_cell.length_a   1.000
_cell.length_b   1.000
_cell.length_c   1.000
_cell.angle_alpha   90.00
_cell.angle_beta   90.00
_cell.angle_gamma   90.00
#
_symmetry.space_group_name_H-M   'P 1'
#
loop_
_entity.id
_entity.type
_entity.pdbx_description
1 polymer ?
#
loop_
_entity_poly.entity_id
_entity_poly.type
_entity_poly.pdbx_seq_one_letter_code
_entity_poly.pdbx_strand_id
1 'polypeptide(L)'
;MQKMSFLELEAAVAELAHLEGKRIAKIRRTDGGIFLFKIGSEEVLFEPGVRLHLTRQALHACERPDGFASYLRKNFEGKTAAKISQVPRERIVEIVAKSKERLIFELFRKGNLIACGEDGIIVSCLEMDTAGGRRIARGEAYQCPKSTPFEPSKPEKPGFFVQLDKNGTPVSYSLDASKGGREFVSFSEAADFYYSNQSEESKAESDAKERVKKLQERLSSQEKILSELAEKRKSAASAGDAIYENFQGVEELLQLVRQLKKSGKTEEQINRELAGHKAKISGISLELQL
;
A
#
# COMPACT_ATOMS: atom_id res chain seq x y z
N MET A 1 -6.26 -12.17 -4.43
CA MET A 1 -7.68 -11.99 -4.10
C MET A 1 -8.55 -12.21 -5.33
N GLN A 2 -9.48 -13.18 -5.27
CA GLN A 2 -10.46 -13.43 -6.33
C GLN A 2 -11.31 -12.17 -6.56
N LYS A 3 -11.61 -11.85 -7.82
CA LYS A 3 -12.52 -10.74 -8.19
C LYS A 3 -13.90 -11.30 -8.47
N MET A 4 -14.95 -10.59 -8.07
CA MET A 4 -16.32 -11.02 -8.33
C MET A 4 -16.57 -11.20 -9.83
N SER A 5 -17.16 -12.34 -10.17
CA SER A 5 -17.66 -12.64 -11.52
C SER A 5 -19.03 -11.98 -11.76
N PHE A 6 -19.52 -12.03 -13.00
CA PHE A 6 -20.85 -11.53 -13.35
C PHE A 6 -21.96 -12.23 -12.55
N LEU A 7 -21.90 -13.56 -12.43
CA LEU A 7 -22.91 -14.37 -11.72
C LEU A 7 -22.87 -14.13 -10.20
N GLU A 8 -21.68 -13.98 -9.64
CA GLU A 8 -21.50 -13.62 -8.23
C GLU A 8 -22.09 -12.25 -7.92
N LEU A 9 -21.92 -11.29 -8.83
CA LEU A 9 -22.56 -9.98 -8.71
C LEU A 9 -24.08 -10.06 -8.85
N GLU A 10 -24.60 -10.93 -9.72
CA GLU A 10 -26.05 -11.18 -9.87
C GLU A 10 -26.63 -11.70 -8.54
N ALA A 11 -25.95 -12.67 -7.90
CA ALA A 11 -26.33 -13.17 -6.58
C ALA A 11 -26.29 -12.08 -5.50
N ALA A 12 -25.24 -11.24 -5.48
CA ALA A 12 -25.13 -10.12 -4.56
C ALA A 12 -26.25 -9.09 -4.76
N VAL A 13 -26.56 -8.72 -6.00
CA VAL A 13 -27.60 -7.74 -6.32
C VAL A 13 -29.00 -8.28 -5.98
N ALA A 14 -29.23 -9.58 -6.14
CA ALA A 14 -30.47 -10.22 -5.68
C ALA A 14 -30.66 -10.05 -4.16
N GLU A 15 -29.59 -10.17 -3.38
CA GLU A 15 -29.63 -9.91 -1.93
C GLU A 15 -29.88 -8.42 -1.62
N LEU A 16 -29.45 -7.50 -2.48
CA LEU A 16 -29.65 -6.06 -2.29
C LEU A 16 -31.05 -5.56 -2.67
N ALA A 17 -31.85 -6.35 -3.40
CA ALA A 17 -33.17 -5.94 -3.88
C ALA A 17 -34.10 -5.46 -2.74
N HIS A 18 -34.00 -6.06 -1.56
CA HIS A 18 -34.80 -5.67 -0.38
C HIS A 18 -34.39 -4.30 0.22
N LEU A 19 -33.35 -3.65 -0.31
CA LEU A 19 -32.94 -2.29 0.05
C LEU A 19 -33.60 -1.22 -0.82
N GLU A 20 -34.27 -1.61 -1.90
CA GLU A 20 -35.05 -0.67 -2.71
C GLU A 20 -36.14 0.01 -1.86
N GLY A 21 -36.32 1.31 -2.07
CA GLY A 21 -37.18 2.16 -1.26
C GLY A 21 -36.59 2.62 0.08
N LYS A 22 -35.42 2.11 0.51
CA LYS A 22 -34.77 2.52 1.77
C LYS A 22 -33.86 3.75 1.58
N ARG A 23 -33.61 4.45 2.69
CA ARG A 23 -32.77 5.65 2.73
C ARG A 23 -31.28 5.30 2.84
N ILE A 24 -30.45 5.94 2.04
CA ILE A 24 -28.99 5.95 2.18
C ILE A 24 -28.67 6.82 3.41
N ALA A 25 -28.44 6.18 4.54
CA ALA A 25 -28.27 6.83 5.83
C ALA A 25 -26.86 7.40 6.03
N LYS A 26 -25.83 6.67 5.59
CA LYS A 26 -24.44 7.08 5.78
C LYS A 26 -23.54 6.47 4.70
N ILE A 27 -22.57 7.24 4.23
CA ILE A 27 -21.55 6.81 3.27
C ILE A 27 -20.19 6.97 3.92
N ARG A 28 -19.46 5.87 4.10
CA ARG A 28 -18.14 5.85 4.72
C ARG A 28 -17.11 5.28 3.75
N ARG A 29 -15.84 5.60 4.00
CA ARG A 29 -14.71 5.03 3.27
C ARG A 29 -13.65 4.61 4.28
N THR A 30 -13.03 3.46 4.08
CA THR A 30 -11.91 2.97 4.90
C THR A 30 -10.58 3.47 4.31
N ASP A 31 -9.49 3.41 5.08
CA ASP A 31 -8.15 3.75 4.57
C ASP A 31 -7.71 2.84 3.42
N GLY A 32 -8.24 1.61 3.38
CA GLY A 32 -8.01 0.65 2.29
C GLY A 32 -8.81 0.93 1.00
N GLY A 33 -9.54 2.05 0.92
CA GLY A 33 -10.29 2.42 -0.27
C GLY A 33 -11.66 1.73 -0.43
N ILE A 34 -12.10 0.99 0.59
CA ILE A 34 -13.42 0.33 0.61
C ILE A 34 -14.48 1.37 0.98
N PHE A 35 -15.58 1.39 0.24
CA PHE A 35 -16.75 2.21 0.53
C PHE A 35 -17.82 1.40 1.26
N LEU A 36 -18.50 2.04 2.20
CA LEU A 36 -19.58 1.47 3.00
C LEU A 36 -20.81 2.36 2.88
N PHE A 37 -21.88 1.83 2.33
CA PHE A 37 -23.17 2.51 2.17
C PHE A 37 -24.15 1.90 3.15
N LYS A 38 -24.47 2.63 4.20
CA LYS A 38 -25.56 2.25 5.10
C LYS A 38 -26.88 2.59 4.44
N ILE A 39 -27.65 1.58 4.05
CA ILE A 39 -28.96 1.75 3.38
C ILE A 39 -30.02 1.09 4.26
N GLY A 40 -30.85 1.92 4.91
CA GLY A 40 -31.73 1.47 5.99
C GLY A 40 -30.94 0.96 7.19
N SER A 41 -31.18 -0.31 7.58
CA SER A 41 -30.45 -1.01 8.66
C SER A 41 -29.16 -1.67 8.19
N GLU A 42 -29.07 -1.99 6.90
CA GLU A 42 -28.00 -2.81 6.34
C GLU A 42 -26.83 -1.97 5.85
N GLU A 43 -25.67 -2.60 5.73
CA GLU A 43 -24.45 -2.01 5.20
C GLU A 43 -24.04 -2.71 3.91
N VAL A 44 -23.93 -1.94 2.82
CA VAL A 44 -23.43 -2.41 1.53
C VAL A 44 -21.96 -2.04 1.44
N LEU A 45 -21.11 -3.05 1.32
CA LEU A 45 -19.68 -2.91 1.09
C LEU A 45 -19.43 -2.83 -0.41
N PHE A 46 -18.59 -1.88 -0.82
CA PHE A 46 -18.05 -1.79 -2.17
C PHE A 46 -16.54 -1.63 -2.12
N GLU A 47 -15.83 -2.59 -2.69
CA GLU A 47 -14.39 -2.50 -2.91
C GLU A 47 -14.14 -2.38 -4.42
N PRO A 48 -13.66 -1.21 -4.90
CA PRO A 48 -13.51 -0.93 -6.31
C PRO A 48 -12.76 -2.05 -7.05
N GLY A 49 -13.39 -2.61 -8.09
CA GLY A 49 -12.74 -3.58 -8.98
C GLY A 49 -12.64 -4.99 -8.42
N VAL A 50 -13.19 -5.21 -7.22
CA VAL A 50 -13.14 -6.50 -6.52
C VAL A 50 -14.54 -7.00 -6.21
N ARG A 51 -15.31 -6.25 -5.41
CA ARG A 51 -16.55 -6.77 -4.81
C ARG A 51 -17.61 -5.73 -4.45
N LEU A 52 -18.85 -6.18 -4.42
CA LEU A 52 -19.99 -5.44 -3.90
C LEU A 52 -20.98 -6.43 -3.26
N HIS A 53 -21.27 -6.30 -1.96
CA HIS A 53 -22.19 -7.19 -1.24
C HIS A 53 -22.65 -6.58 0.08
N LEU A 54 -23.62 -7.20 0.77
CA LEU A 54 -23.95 -6.84 2.15
C LEU A 54 -22.82 -7.27 3.06
N THR A 55 -22.56 -6.50 4.11
CA THR A 55 -21.59 -6.88 5.12
C THR A 55 -22.15 -6.68 6.51
N ARG A 56 -21.76 -7.58 7.42
CA ARG A 56 -21.96 -7.40 8.87
C ARG A 56 -20.66 -7.02 9.58
N GLN A 57 -19.58 -6.83 8.84
CA GLN A 57 -18.28 -6.52 9.41
C GLN A 57 -18.23 -5.09 9.92
N ALA A 58 -17.71 -4.93 11.14
CA ALA A 58 -17.41 -3.62 11.70
C ALA A 58 -16.08 -3.10 11.14
N LEU A 59 -16.12 -2.53 9.93
CA LEU A 59 -14.92 -1.96 9.31
C LEU A 59 -14.64 -0.55 9.85
N HIS A 60 -13.37 -0.33 10.21
CA HIS A 60 -12.89 0.98 10.65
C HIS A 60 -12.91 1.97 9.48
N ALA A 61 -13.76 2.99 9.60
CA ALA A 61 -13.86 4.06 8.64
C ALA A 61 -12.75 5.10 8.88
N CYS A 62 -12.25 5.70 7.82
CA CYS A 62 -11.33 6.82 7.89
C CYS A 62 -12.00 8.02 8.57
N GLU A 63 -11.29 8.68 9.48
CA GLU A 63 -11.78 9.87 10.17
C GLU A 63 -11.95 11.06 9.21
N ARG A 64 -11.10 11.16 8.19
CA ARG A 64 -11.11 12.27 7.21
C ARG A 64 -11.47 11.76 5.81
N PRO A 65 -12.70 11.98 5.33
CA PRO A 65 -13.08 11.58 3.97
C PRO A 65 -12.25 12.35 2.93
N ASP A 66 -11.90 11.68 1.85
CA ASP A 66 -11.33 12.35 0.68
C ASP A 66 -12.39 13.24 -0.02
N GLY A 67 -11.96 14.00 -1.02
CA GLY A 67 -12.85 14.91 -1.75
C GLY A 67 -14.04 14.17 -2.39
N PHE A 68 -13.80 12.97 -2.90
CA PHE A 68 -14.86 12.16 -3.53
C PHE A 68 -15.84 11.60 -2.50
N ALA A 69 -15.37 11.00 -1.39
CA ALA A 69 -16.28 10.56 -0.33
C ALA A 69 -17.07 11.73 0.26
N SER A 70 -16.46 12.90 0.43
CA SER A 70 -17.15 14.11 0.88
C SER A 70 -18.26 14.54 -0.07
N TYR A 71 -18.01 14.47 -1.38
CA TYR A 71 -19.02 14.72 -2.41
C TYR A 71 -20.18 13.73 -2.31
N LEU A 72 -19.90 12.43 -2.18
CA LEU A 72 -20.94 11.40 -2.04
C LEU A 72 -21.79 11.64 -0.79
N ARG A 73 -21.17 11.98 0.35
CA ARG A 73 -21.90 12.30 1.58
C ARG A 73 -22.84 13.48 1.37
N LYS A 74 -22.33 14.60 0.87
CA LYS A 74 -23.11 15.82 0.66
C LYS A 74 -24.30 15.63 -0.28
N ASN A 75 -24.14 14.79 -1.32
CA ASN A 75 -25.14 14.68 -2.37
C ASN A 75 -26.02 13.43 -2.25
N PHE A 76 -25.56 12.31 -1.70
CA PHE A 76 -26.33 11.06 -1.68
C PHE A 76 -26.80 10.62 -0.29
N GLU A 77 -26.19 11.10 0.80
CA GLU A 77 -26.76 10.84 2.14
C GLU A 77 -28.13 11.51 2.27
N GLY A 78 -29.07 10.79 2.88
CA GLY A 78 -30.46 11.22 3.02
C GLY A 78 -31.35 10.88 1.82
N LYS A 79 -30.79 10.55 0.66
CA LYS A 79 -31.58 10.14 -0.52
C LYS A 79 -32.12 8.71 -0.36
N THR A 80 -33.21 8.43 -1.06
CA THR A 80 -33.83 7.09 -1.10
C THR A 80 -33.37 6.35 -2.35
N ALA A 81 -32.84 5.13 -2.19
CA ALA A 81 -32.54 4.25 -3.30
C ALA A 81 -33.86 3.77 -3.92
N ALA A 82 -34.19 4.24 -5.12
CA ALA A 82 -35.41 3.87 -5.82
C ALA A 82 -35.28 2.50 -6.49
N LYS A 83 -34.12 2.21 -7.06
CA LYS A 83 -33.84 0.96 -7.79
C LYS A 83 -32.38 0.58 -7.62
N ILE A 84 -32.10 -0.71 -7.46
CA ILE A 84 -30.76 -1.30 -7.42
C ILE A 84 -30.73 -2.40 -8.47
N SER A 85 -29.92 -2.23 -9.51
CA SER A 85 -29.86 -3.21 -10.60
C SER A 85 -28.48 -3.36 -11.18
N GLN A 86 -28.17 -4.56 -11.66
CA GLN A 86 -26.97 -4.84 -12.41
C GLN A 86 -27.18 -4.51 -13.90
N VAL A 87 -26.16 -3.97 -14.56
CA VAL A 87 -26.15 -3.86 -16.02
C VAL A 87 -26.01 -5.27 -16.60
N PRO A 88 -26.90 -5.70 -17.52
CA PRO A 88 -26.89 -7.05 -18.06
C PRO A 88 -25.54 -7.44 -18.67
N ARG A 89 -25.05 -8.62 -18.29
CA ARG A 89 -23.74 -9.20 -18.72
C ARG A 89 -22.52 -8.37 -18.34
N GLU A 90 -22.67 -7.38 -17.46
CA GLU A 90 -21.58 -6.52 -17.04
C GLU A 90 -21.36 -6.61 -15.54
N ARG A 91 -20.13 -6.36 -15.12
CA ARG A 91 -19.78 -6.22 -13.70
C ARG A 91 -19.97 -4.78 -13.25
N ILE A 92 -21.19 -4.28 -13.46
CA ILE A 92 -21.60 -2.91 -13.15
C ILE A 92 -22.91 -2.97 -12.39
N VAL A 93 -22.98 -2.31 -11.24
CA VAL A 93 -24.22 -2.10 -10.49
C VAL A 93 -24.60 -0.63 -10.58
N GLU A 94 -25.88 -0.36 -10.72
CA GLU A 94 -26.46 0.97 -10.70
C GLU A 94 -27.46 1.07 -9.54
N ILE A 95 -27.30 2.10 -8.72
CA ILE A 95 -28.28 2.53 -7.72
C ILE A 95 -28.87 3.85 -8.20
N VAL A 96 -30.16 3.85 -8.50
CA VAL A 96 -30.90 5.05 -8.90
C VAL A 96 -31.61 5.61 -7.68
N ALA A 97 -31.38 6.89 -7.34
CA ALA A 97 -32.10 7.57 -6.29
C ALA A 97 -33.51 8.00 -6.75
N LYS A 98 -34.44 8.25 -5.81
CA LYS A 98 -35.76 8.82 -6.15
C LYS A 98 -35.67 10.17 -6.85
N SER A 99 -34.58 10.92 -6.64
CA SER A 99 -34.25 12.16 -7.35
C SER A 99 -33.69 11.94 -8.77
N LYS A 100 -33.69 10.69 -9.28
CA LYS A 100 -33.15 10.27 -10.59
C LYS A 100 -31.63 10.34 -10.76
N GLU A 101 -30.88 10.86 -9.80
CA GLU A 101 -29.42 10.72 -9.78
C GLU A 101 -28.99 9.27 -9.62
N ARG A 102 -27.82 8.93 -10.15
CA ARG A 102 -27.37 7.54 -10.27
C ARG A 102 -25.98 7.38 -9.66
N LEU A 103 -25.81 6.32 -8.87
CA LEU A 103 -24.51 5.82 -8.42
C LEU A 103 -24.18 4.57 -9.21
N ILE A 104 -23.06 4.60 -9.92
CA ILE A 104 -22.62 3.52 -10.80
C ILE A 104 -21.35 2.93 -10.22
N PHE A 105 -21.39 1.64 -9.95
CA PHE A 105 -20.32 0.85 -9.34
C PHE A 105 -19.72 -0.04 -10.41
N GLU A 106 -18.50 0.21 -10.82
CA GLU A 106 -17.77 -0.62 -11.78
C GLU A 106 -16.81 -1.56 -11.04
N LEU A 107 -16.94 -2.87 -11.27
CA LEU A 107 -16.14 -3.91 -10.61
C LEU A 107 -15.10 -4.55 -11.54
N PHE A 108 -14.81 -3.94 -12.69
CA PHE A 108 -13.76 -4.41 -13.61
C PHE A 108 -12.54 -3.49 -13.60
N ARG A 109 -11.40 -3.96 -14.14
CA ARG A 109 -10.09 -3.27 -14.10
C ARG A 109 -9.72 -2.90 -12.65
N LYS A 110 -9.50 -1.61 -12.37
CA LYS A 110 -9.23 -1.03 -11.04
C LYS A 110 -10.52 -0.71 -10.27
N GLY A 111 -11.67 -0.83 -10.93
CA GLY A 111 -12.95 -0.39 -10.42
C GLY A 111 -13.14 1.11 -10.49
N ASN A 112 -14.41 1.52 -10.44
CA ASN A 112 -14.77 2.92 -10.38
C ASN A 112 -16.07 3.10 -9.62
N LEU A 113 -16.24 4.28 -9.05
CA LEU A 113 -17.51 4.73 -8.50
C LEU A 113 -17.83 6.07 -9.12
N ILE A 114 -18.97 6.15 -9.81
CA ILE A 114 -19.33 7.27 -10.64
C ILE A 114 -20.68 7.80 -10.15
N ALA A 115 -20.73 9.10 -9.88
CA ALA A 115 -21.94 9.81 -9.52
C ALA A 115 -22.43 10.61 -10.72
N CYS A 116 -23.62 10.25 -11.20
CA CYS A 116 -24.29 10.92 -12.31
C CYS A 116 -25.46 11.76 -11.81
N GLY A 117 -25.66 12.90 -12.45
CA GLY A 117 -26.83 13.75 -12.29
C GLY A 117 -28.11 13.11 -12.84
N GLU A 118 -29.21 13.83 -12.70
CA GLU A 118 -30.54 13.45 -13.20
C GLU A 118 -30.58 13.30 -14.73
N ASP A 119 -29.73 14.07 -15.41
CA ASP A 119 -29.52 14.11 -16.86
C ASP A 119 -28.59 12.99 -17.37
N GLY A 120 -28.02 12.20 -16.46
CA GLY A 120 -27.05 11.17 -16.79
C GLY A 120 -25.63 11.68 -17.06
N ILE A 121 -25.36 12.96 -16.79
CA ILE A 121 -24.02 13.55 -16.87
C ILE A 121 -23.23 13.19 -15.61
N ILE A 122 -21.96 12.83 -15.79
CA ILE A 122 -21.04 12.54 -14.70
C ILE A 122 -20.73 13.84 -13.95
N VAL A 123 -21.15 13.91 -12.70
CA VAL A 123 -20.86 15.06 -11.83
C VAL A 123 -19.55 14.84 -11.08
N SER A 124 -19.28 13.60 -10.67
CA SER A 124 -18.04 13.22 -10.02
C SER A 124 -17.74 11.74 -10.23
N CYS A 125 -16.46 11.36 -10.27
CA CYS A 125 -16.01 9.97 -10.34
C CYS A 125 -14.81 9.75 -9.42
N LEU A 126 -14.61 8.51 -8.97
CA LEU A 126 -13.47 8.12 -8.15
C LEU A 126 -12.17 8.20 -8.95
N GLU A 127 -12.18 7.63 -10.16
CA GLU A 127 -11.04 7.66 -11.08
C GLU A 127 -11.50 8.16 -12.46
N MET A 128 -10.68 8.99 -13.09
CA MET A 128 -10.86 9.35 -14.50
C MET A 128 -10.38 8.18 -15.36
N ASP A 129 -11.18 7.79 -16.37
CA ASP A 129 -10.83 6.69 -17.27
C ASP A 129 -11.11 7.08 -18.73
N THR A 130 -10.19 6.76 -19.63
CA THR A 130 -10.34 6.94 -21.09
C THR A 130 -10.27 5.60 -21.84
N ALA A 131 -10.18 4.49 -21.14
CA ALA A 131 -9.97 3.18 -21.73
C ALA A 131 -11.28 2.53 -22.20
N GLY A 132 -11.20 1.75 -23.29
CA GLY A 132 -12.36 1.06 -23.87
C GLY A 132 -13.24 1.92 -24.78
N GLY A 133 -12.71 3.05 -25.28
CA GLY A 133 -13.41 3.90 -26.25
C GLY A 133 -14.50 4.79 -25.65
N ARG A 134 -14.46 5.01 -24.34
CA ARG A 134 -15.34 5.94 -23.61
C ARG A 134 -14.50 6.82 -22.70
N ARG A 135 -15.02 8.01 -22.38
CA ARG A 135 -14.39 8.96 -21.48
C ARG A 135 -15.24 9.12 -20.22
N ILE A 136 -14.68 8.74 -19.08
CA ILE A 136 -15.24 8.95 -17.75
C ILE A 136 -14.53 10.16 -17.16
N ALA A 137 -15.20 11.31 -17.23
CA ALA A 137 -14.74 12.56 -16.65
C ALA A 137 -15.93 13.43 -16.27
N ARG A 138 -15.71 14.39 -15.37
CA ARG A 138 -16.76 15.35 -14.98
C ARG A 138 -17.25 16.14 -16.20
N GLY A 139 -18.57 16.26 -16.33
CA GLY A 139 -19.24 16.94 -17.44
C GLY A 139 -19.53 16.06 -18.66
N GLU A 140 -19.06 14.82 -18.68
CA GLU A 140 -19.33 13.87 -19.76
C GLU A 140 -20.58 13.04 -19.48
N ALA A 141 -21.31 12.64 -20.51
CA ALA A 141 -22.39 11.67 -20.36
C ALA A 141 -21.83 10.28 -20.05
N TYR A 142 -22.37 9.59 -19.04
CA TYR A 142 -21.91 8.24 -18.73
C TYR A 142 -22.28 7.25 -19.85
N GLN A 143 -21.29 6.46 -20.27
CA GLN A 143 -21.46 5.40 -21.26
C GLN A 143 -20.98 4.07 -20.70
N CYS A 144 -21.79 3.03 -20.84
CA CYS A 144 -21.36 1.66 -20.55
C CYS A 144 -20.23 1.24 -21.49
N PRO A 145 -19.32 0.35 -21.05
CA PRO A 145 -18.32 -0.20 -21.94
C PRO A 145 -18.98 -1.00 -23.07
N LYS A 146 -18.29 -1.13 -24.21
CA LYS A 146 -18.76 -1.98 -25.30
C LYS A 146 -18.77 -3.43 -24.83
N SER A 147 -19.97 -4.00 -24.67
CA SER A 147 -20.14 -5.38 -24.23
C SER A 147 -20.06 -6.35 -25.40
N THR A 148 -19.27 -7.40 -25.27
CA THR A 148 -19.32 -8.56 -26.15
C THR A 148 -20.43 -9.50 -25.66
N PRO A 149 -21.39 -9.89 -26.50
CA PRO A 149 -22.39 -10.88 -26.13
C PRO A 149 -21.73 -12.17 -25.67
N PHE A 150 -22.02 -12.60 -24.45
CA PHE A 150 -21.72 -13.94 -23.96
C PHE A 150 -22.92 -14.47 -23.15
N GLU A 151 -23.07 -15.79 -23.11
CA GLU A 151 -24.05 -16.45 -22.26
C GLU A 151 -23.32 -17.09 -21.07
N PRO A 152 -23.55 -16.61 -19.83
CA PRO A 152 -22.97 -17.25 -18.65
C PRO A 152 -23.65 -18.61 -18.39
N SER A 153 -22.86 -19.66 -18.20
CA SER A 153 -23.35 -20.94 -17.71
C SER A 153 -23.75 -20.83 -16.24
N LYS A 154 -25.03 -21.05 -15.92
CA LYS A 154 -25.50 -21.13 -14.53
C LYS A 154 -25.11 -22.49 -13.94
N PRO A 155 -24.78 -22.56 -12.63
CA PRO A 155 -24.44 -23.82 -11.99
C PRO A 155 -25.67 -24.74 -11.90
N GLU A 156 -25.48 -26.05 -12.07
CA GLU A 156 -26.55 -27.04 -11.93
C GLU A 156 -27.06 -27.13 -10.49
N LYS A 157 -26.15 -26.97 -9.51
CA LYS A 157 -26.45 -26.98 -8.08
C LYS A 157 -26.03 -25.63 -7.46
N PRO A 158 -26.93 -24.64 -7.45
CA PRO A 158 -26.63 -23.34 -6.89
C PRO A 158 -26.47 -23.43 -5.37
N GLY A 159 -25.49 -22.71 -4.84
CA GLY A 159 -25.31 -22.48 -3.40
C GLY A 159 -24.04 -21.70 -3.15
N PHE A 160 -23.78 -21.28 -1.91
CA PHE A 160 -22.67 -20.39 -1.59
C PHE A 160 -21.58 -21.16 -0.85
N PHE A 161 -20.45 -21.40 -1.51
CA PHE A 161 -19.39 -22.26 -0.97
C PHE A 161 -18.06 -21.53 -0.93
N VAL A 162 -17.28 -21.77 0.13
CA VAL A 162 -15.89 -21.30 0.24
C VAL A 162 -14.97 -22.49 0.35
N GLN A 163 -14.00 -22.60 -0.56
CA GLN A 163 -12.96 -23.61 -0.51
C GLN A 163 -11.86 -23.19 0.46
N LEU A 164 -11.43 -24.13 1.30
CA LEU A 164 -10.38 -23.93 2.30
C LEU A 164 -9.13 -24.74 1.91
N ASP A 165 -7.96 -24.25 2.30
CA ASP A 165 -6.72 -25.02 2.24
C ASP A 165 -6.61 -25.99 3.43
N LYS A 166 -5.45 -26.68 3.53
CA LYS A 166 -5.16 -27.63 4.62
C LYS A 166 -5.12 -26.98 6.01
N ASN A 167 -4.93 -25.66 6.08
CA ASN A 167 -4.81 -24.90 7.31
C ASN A 167 -6.14 -24.22 7.70
N GLY A 168 -7.19 -24.38 6.88
CA GLY A 168 -8.48 -23.74 7.09
C GLY A 168 -8.56 -22.31 6.51
N THR A 169 -7.59 -21.85 5.74
CA THR A 169 -7.58 -20.54 5.09
C THR A 169 -8.45 -20.55 3.83
N PRO A 170 -9.34 -19.57 3.62
CA PRO A 170 -10.12 -19.42 2.39
C PRO A 170 -9.26 -19.16 1.15
N VAL A 171 -9.35 -20.06 0.15
CA VAL A 171 -8.58 -19.97 -1.10
C VAL A 171 -9.43 -19.39 -2.24
N SER A 172 -10.68 -19.83 -2.34
CA SER A 172 -11.64 -19.38 -3.36
C SER A 172 -13.07 -19.53 -2.86
N TYR A 173 -14.02 -18.92 -3.56
CA TYR A 173 -15.44 -19.14 -3.35
C TYR A 173 -16.17 -19.41 -4.67
N SER A 174 -17.31 -20.09 -4.58
CA SER A 174 -18.08 -20.61 -5.71
C SER A 174 -19.58 -20.51 -5.47
N LEU A 175 -20.33 -20.28 -6.56
CA LEU A 175 -21.80 -20.40 -6.58
C LEU A 175 -22.29 -21.83 -6.90
N ASP A 176 -21.36 -22.77 -7.08
CA ASP A 176 -21.60 -24.13 -7.52
C ASP A 176 -21.20 -25.13 -6.43
N ALA A 177 -22.19 -25.87 -5.92
CA ALA A 177 -22.01 -26.91 -4.91
C ALA A 177 -21.10 -28.05 -5.37
N SER A 178 -21.02 -28.31 -6.69
CA SER A 178 -20.14 -29.36 -7.23
C SER A 178 -18.66 -29.09 -6.97
N LYS A 179 -18.29 -27.84 -6.72
CA LYS A 179 -16.90 -27.43 -6.41
C LYS A 179 -16.51 -27.75 -4.97
N GLY A 180 -17.46 -28.13 -4.12
CA GLY A 180 -17.23 -28.41 -2.71
C GLY A 180 -16.78 -27.18 -1.91
N GLY A 181 -16.56 -27.39 -0.61
CA GLY A 181 -16.18 -26.36 0.34
C GLY A 181 -17.20 -26.22 1.48
N ARG A 182 -16.98 -25.22 2.32
CA ARG A 182 -17.90 -24.86 3.40
C ARG A 182 -19.10 -24.11 2.82
N GLU A 183 -20.31 -24.56 3.12
CA GLU A 183 -21.56 -23.92 2.71
C GLU A 183 -21.93 -22.73 3.61
N PHE A 184 -22.56 -21.72 3.02
CA PHE A 184 -23.06 -20.51 3.67
C PHE A 184 -24.51 -20.25 3.28
N VAL A 185 -25.24 -19.54 4.16
CA VAL A 185 -26.66 -19.25 3.97
C VAL A 185 -26.88 -18.18 2.88
N SER A 186 -25.91 -17.28 2.71
CA SER A 186 -25.99 -16.17 1.77
C SER A 186 -24.66 -15.95 1.06
N PHE A 187 -24.71 -15.34 -0.12
CA PHE A 187 -23.54 -14.89 -0.85
C PHE A 187 -22.74 -13.90 -0.02
N SER A 188 -23.42 -12.92 0.60
CA SER A 188 -22.79 -11.90 1.41
C SER A 188 -22.01 -12.47 2.60
N GLU A 189 -22.50 -13.54 3.23
CA GLU A 189 -21.81 -14.23 4.32
C GLU A 189 -20.57 -15.00 3.82
N ALA A 190 -20.69 -15.71 2.69
CA ALA A 190 -19.56 -16.38 2.05
C ALA A 190 -18.47 -15.38 1.63
N ALA A 191 -18.87 -14.24 1.05
CA ALA A 191 -17.98 -13.17 0.65
C ALA A 191 -17.29 -12.54 1.87
N ASP A 192 -18.04 -12.18 2.92
CA ASP A 192 -17.48 -11.66 4.17
C ASP A 192 -16.41 -12.62 4.72
N PHE A 193 -16.71 -13.92 4.78
CA PHE A 193 -15.77 -14.93 5.25
C PHE A 193 -14.52 -15.05 4.36
N TYR A 194 -14.66 -15.07 3.04
CA TYR A 194 -13.52 -15.16 2.12
C TYR A 194 -12.60 -13.93 2.20
N TYR A 195 -13.16 -12.74 2.05
CA TYR A 195 -12.39 -11.52 1.90
C TYR A 195 -11.81 -11.00 3.23
N SER A 196 -12.44 -11.28 4.38
CA SER A 196 -11.88 -10.91 5.69
C SER A 196 -10.54 -11.60 5.93
N ASN A 197 -10.49 -12.92 5.75
CA ASN A 197 -9.27 -13.71 5.91
C ASN A 197 -8.16 -13.27 4.92
N GLN A 198 -8.52 -13.00 3.67
CA GLN A 198 -7.57 -12.50 2.66
C GLN A 198 -7.00 -11.12 3.03
N SER A 199 -7.81 -10.25 3.64
CA SER A 199 -7.37 -8.92 4.06
C SER A 199 -6.37 -8.97 5.22
N GLU A 200 -6.55 -9.89 6.16
CA GLU A 200 -5.61 -10.09 7.28
C GLU A 200 -4.26 -10.61 6.80
N GLU A 201 -4.27 -11.61 5.90
CA GLU A 201 -3.04 -12.13 5.30
C GLU A 201 -2.30 -11.06 4.49
N SER A 202 -3.02 -10.26 3.68
CA SER A 202 -2.40 -9.20 2.88
C SER A 202 -1.76 -8.09 3.71
N LYS A 203 -2.37 -7.72 4.86
CA LYS A 203 -1.78 -6.76 5.79
C LYS A 203 -0.54 -7.31 6.48
N ALA A 204 -0.61 -8.57 6.95
CA ALA A 204 0.53 -9.23 7.56
C ALA A 204 1.72 -9.33 6.59
N GLU A 205 1.46 -9.65 5.31
CA GLU A 205 2.48 -9.71 4.27
C GLU A 205 3.09 -8.33 3.97
N SER A 206 2.26 -7.28 3.91
CA SER A 206 2.73 -5.90 3.72
C SER A 206 3.64 -5.43 4.87
N ASP A 207 3.21 -5.64 6.12
CA ASP A 207 3.99 -5.28 7.31
C ASP A 207 5.32 -6.05 7.35
N ALA A 208 5.32 -7.31 6.95
CA ALA A 208 6.52 -8.12 6.83
C ALA A 208 7.48 -7.56 5.76
N LYS A 209 6.97 -7.18 4.57
CA LYS A 209 7.77 -6.57 3.50
C LYS A 209 8.40 -5.25 3.94
N GLU A 210 7.67 -4.39 4.65
CA GLU A 210 8.20 -3.13 5.16
C GLU A 210 9.31 -3.37 6.20
N ARG A 211 9.14 -4.35 7.10
CA ARG A 211 10.18 -4.75 8.06
C ARG A 211 11.43 -5.25 7.36
N VAL A 212 11.30 -6.09 6.33
CA VAL A 212 12.42 -6.59 5.53
C VAL A 212 13.17 -5.44 4.87
N LYS A 213 12.45 -4.49 4.24
CA LYS A 213 13.06 -3.32 3.62
C LYS A 213 13.89 -2.51 4.63
N LYS A 214 13.34 -2.23 5.81
CA LYS A 214 14.04 -1.51 6.89
C LYS A 214 15.30 -2.25 7.36
N LEU A 215 15.25 -3.58 7.44
CA LEU A 215 16.42 -4.38 7.82
C LEU A 215 17.50 -4.38 6.73
N GLN A 216 17.11 -4.42 5.45
CA GLN A 216 18.06 -4.34 4.32
C GLN A 216 18.77 -2.99 4.27
N GLU A 217 18.05 -1.88 4.46
CA GLU A 217 18.64 -0.53 4.52
C GLU A 217 19.64 -0.40 5.68
N ARG A 218 19.32 -0.98 6.85
CA ARG A 218 20.23 -1.04 7.99
C ARG A 218 21.47 -1.89 7.70
N LEU A 219 21.31 -3.06 7.10
CA LEU A 219 22.42 -3.95 6.75
C LEU A 219 23.40 -3.26 5.79
N SER A 220 22.88 -2.65 4.73
CA SER A 220 23.70 -1.88 3.77
C SER A 220 24.48 -0.75 4.44
N SER A 221 23.84 -0.04 5.38
CA SER A 221 24.49 1.02 6.14
C SER A 221 25.61 0.47 7.03
N GLN A 222 25.39 -0.68 7.68
CA GLN A 222 26.40 -1.34 8.53
C GLN A 222 27.58 -1.88 7.72
N GLU A 223 27.35 -2.45 6.54
CA GLU A 223 28.42 -2.92 5.65
C GLU A 223 29.34 -1.78 5.21
N LYS A 224 28.78 -0.62 4.89
CA LYS A 224 29.56 0.57 4.56
C LYS A 224 30.43 1.02 5.73
N ILE A 225 29.88 1.06 6.94
CA ILE A 225 30.63 1.41 8.15
C ILE A 225 31.77 0.41 8.39
N LEU A 226 31.50 -0.89 8.25
CA LEU A 226 32.53 -1.93 8.41
C LEU A 226 33.67 -1.76 7.41
N SER A 227 33.36 -1.42 6.16
CA SER A 227 34.37 -1.13 5.14
C SER A 227 35.23 0.08 5.50
N GLU A 228 34.62 1.18 5.93
CA GLU A 228 35.35 2.39 6.36
C GLU A 228 36.23 2.12 7.60
N LEU A 229 35.73 1.33 8.56
CA LEU A 229 36.50 0.93 9.73
C LEU A 229 37.66 0.00 9.38
N ALA A 230 37.48 -0.90 8.41
CA ALA A 230 38.54 -1.78 7.93
C ALA A 230 39.69 -0.99 7.28
N GLU A 231 39.38 0.01 6.45
CA GLU A 231 40.40 0.88 5.85
C GLU A 231 41.12 1.73 6.91
N LYS A 232 40.38 2.29 7.88
CA LYS A 232 41.00 3.01 9.01
C LYS A 232 41.92 2.11 9.82
N ARG A 233 41.51 0.87 10.08
CA ARG A 233 42.34 -0.12 10.78
C ARG A 233 43.64 -0.39 10.01
N LYS A 234 43.56 -0.54 8.68
CA LYS A 234 44.73 -0.75 7.82
C LYS A 234 45.69 0.44 7.85
N SER A 235 45.16 1.65 7.72
CA SER A 235 45.97 2.88 7.79
C SER A 235 46.62 3.07 9.17
N ALA A 236 45.89 2.82 10.25
CA ALA A 236 46.42 2.93 11.60
C ALA A 236 47.49 1.88 11.90
N ALA A 237 47.30 0.64 11.42
CA ALA A 237 48.31 -0.42 11.53
C ALA A 237 49.59 -0.03 10.79
N SER A 238 49.50 0.41 9.53
CA SER A 238 50.66 0.84 8.75
C SER A 238 51.39 2.04 9.36
N ALA A 239 50.66 2.99 9.95
CA ALA A 239 51.27 4.10 10.68
C ALA A 239 51.99 3.62 11.95
N GLY A 240 51.37 2.69 12.69
CA GLY A 240 51.99 2.07 13.87
C GLY A 240 53.26 1.30 13.53
N ASP A 241 53.24 0.50 12.47
CA ASP A 241 54.40 -0.24 11.97
C ASP A 241 55.54 0.73 11.60
N ALA A 242 55.23 1.79 10.85
CA ALA A 242 56.22 2.81 10.47
C ALA A 242 56.82 3.57 11.67
N ILE A 243 56.02 3.86 12.69
CA ILE A 243 56.52 4.45 13.95
C ILE A 243 57.44 3.46 14.66
N TYR A 244 57.06 2.18 14.72
CA TYR A 244 57.85 1.15 15.39
C TYR A 244 59.21 0.92 14.71
N GLU A 245 59.23 0.88 13.38
CA GLU A 245 60.46 0.78 12.58
C GLU A 245 61.40 1.99 12.79
N ASN A 246 60.85 3.14 13.18
CA ASN A 246 61.57 4.40 13.38
C ASN A 246 61.58 4.87 14.83
N PHE A 247 61.37 3.95 15.78
CA PHE A 247 61.07 4.29 17.17
C PHE A 247 62.10 5.22 17.82
N GLN A 248 63.39 4.98 17.57
CA GLN A 248 64.47 5.74 18.17
C GLN A 248 64.47 7.22 17.76
N GLY A 249 64.39 7.50 16.45
CA GLY A 249 64.33 8.88 15.96
C GLY A 249 63.05 9.61 16.37
N VAL A 250 61.91 8.90 16.40
CA VAL A 250 60.64 9.47 16.87
C VAL A 250 60.71 9.84 18.35
N GLU A 251 61.28 8.98 19.21
CA GLU A 251 61.43 9.25 20.63
C GLU A 251 62.39 10.44 20.90
N GLU A 252 63.50 10.53 20.17
CA GLU A 252 64.45 11.66 20.25
C GLU A 252 63.77 13.00 19.90
N LEU A 253 62.98 13.03 18.80
CA LEU A 253 62.17 14.20 18.45
C LEU A 253 61.15 14.55 19.51
N LEU A 254 60.41 13.57 20.04
CA LEU A 254 59.41 13.79 21.08
C LEU A 254 60.05 14.37 22.35
N GLN A 255 61.24 13.92 22.73
CA GLN A 255 61.98 14.45 23.86
C GLN A 255 62.43 15.89 23.62
N LEU A 256 62.98 16.22 22.45
CA LEU A 256 63.35 17.58 22.08
C LEU A 256 62.15 18.53 22.13
N VAL A 257 61.02 18.16 21.52
CA VAL A 257 59.80 18.98 21.54
C VAL A 257 59.28 19.19 22.96
N ARG A 258 59.31 18.15 23.82
CA ARG A 258 58.94 18.28 25.24
C ARG A 258 59.85 19.26 25.99
N GLN A 259 61.15 19.25 25.72
CA GLN A 259 62.11 20.20 26.32
C GLN A 259 61.83 21.63 25.87
N LEU A 260 61.61 21.84 24.58
CA LEU A 260 61.29 23.16 24.02
C LEU A 260 59.98 23.73 24.57
N LYS A 261 58.94 22.91 24.72
CA LYS A 261 57.68 23.30 25.39
C LYS A 261 57.91 23.67 26.87
N LYS A 262 58.73 22.90 27.59
CA LYS A 262 59.09 23.22 29.00
C LYS A 262 59.85 24.54 29.14
N SER A 263 60.61 24.94 28.12
CA SER A 263 61.30 26.23 28.10
C SER A 263 60.38 27.44 27.84
N GLY A 264 59.07 27.23 27.72
CA GLY A 264 58.07 28.30 27.56
C GLY A 264 57.92 28.82 26.13
N LYS A 265 58.51 28.14 25.13
CA LYS A 265 58.39 28.52 23.72
C LYS A 265 56.99 28.24 23.19
N THR A 266 56.51 29.16 22.34
CA THR A 266 55.25 29.03 21.60
C THR A 266 55.39 28.04 20.44
N GLU A 267 54.27 27.48 19.94
CA GLU A 267 54.32 26.51 18.83
C GLU A 267 55.01 27.05 17.57
N GLU A 268 54.85 28.34 17.26
CA GLU A 268 55.51 28.99 16.12
C GLU A 268 57.04 29.08 16.28
N GLN A 269 57.53 29.17 17.51
CA GLN A 269 58.97 29.19 17.81
C GLN A 269 59.55 27.77 17.74
N ILE A 270 58.81 26.78 18.26
CA ILE A 270 59.21 25.37 18.20
C ILE A 270 59.30 24.90 16.74
N ASN A 271 58.30 25.23 15.90
CA ASN A 271 58.31 24.86 14.49
C ASN A 271 59.47 25.50 13.72
N ARG A 272 59.86 26.74 14.08
CA ARG A 272 61.04 27.42 13.50
C ARG A 272 62.34 26.72 13.85
N GLU A 273 62.49 26.25 15.10
CA GLU A 273 63.68 25.53 15.53
C GLU A 273 63.75 24.12 14.93
N LEU A 274 62.62 23.42 14.85
CA LEU A 274 62.55 22.13 14.17
C LEU A 274 62.88 22.24 12.68
N ALA A 275 62.48 23.33 12.01
CA ALA A 275 62.80 23.58 10.60
C ALA A 275 64.31 23.74 10.32
N GLY A 276 65.12 24.02 11.36
CA GLY A 276 66.58 24.08 11.26
C GLY A 276 67.26 22.70 11.20
N HIS A 277 66.56 21.65 11.63
CA HIS A 277 67.08 20.29 11.68
C HIS A 277 66.68 19.53 10.41
N LYS A 278 67.63 18.84 9.77
CA LYS A 278 67.36 18.09 8.54
C LYS A 278 67.11 16.62 8.89
N ALA A 279 65.88 16.15 8.66
CA ALA A 279 65.59 14.73 8.64
C ALA A 279 65.91 14.16 7.25
N LYS A 280 66.67 13.06 7.19
CA LYS A 280 66.85 12.27 5.97
C LYS A 280 66.04 10.99 6.10
N ILE A 281 65.21 10.72 5.09
CA ILE A 281 64.46 9.47 4.97
C ILE A 281 65.25 8.58 4.00
N SER A 282 65.79 7.46 4.47
CA SER A 282 66.54 6.49 3.66
C SER A 282 65.77 5.17 3.58
N GLY A 283 64.91 5.02 2.58
CA GLY A 283 64.02 3.87 2.51
C GLY A 283 62.94 3.96 3.59
N ILE A 284 62.97 3.05 4.57
CA ILE A 284 61.99 2.98 5.68
C ILE A 284 62.54 3.63 6.95
N SER A 285 63.84 3.89 7.04
CA SER A 285 64.51 4.46 8.22
C SER A 285 64.60 5.99 8.18
N LEU A 286 64.43 6.61 9.36
CA LEU A 286 64.39 8.05 9.58
C LEU A 286 65.62 8.46 10.40
N GLU A 287 66.59 9.10 9.74
CA GLU A 287 67.80 9.61 10.38
C GLU A 287 67.65 11.12 10.61
N LEU A 288 67.76 11.52 11.87
CA LEU A 288 67.69 12.92 12.26
C LEU A 288 69.09 13.49 12.39
N GLN A 289 69.37 14.53 11.61
CA GLN A 289 70.51 15.40 11.88
C GLN A 289 70.03 16.52 12.79
N LEU A 290 70.00 16.19 14.09
CA LEU A 290 69.84 17.14 15.19
C LEU A 290 71.13 17.96 15.38
#